data_AF-A0AB36E5A0-F1
#
_entry.id   AF-A0AB36E5A0-F1
#
_cell.length_a   1.000
_cell.length_b   1.000
_cell.length_c   1.000
_cell.angle_alpha   90.00
_cell.angle_beta   90.00
_cell.angle_gamma   90.00
#
_symmetry.space_group_name_H-M   'P 1'
#
loop_
_entity.id
_entity.type
_entity.pdbx_description
1 polymer ?
#
loop_
_entity_poly.entity_id
_entity_poly.type
_entity_poly.pdbx_seq_one_letter_code
_entity_poly.pdbx_strand_id
1 'polypeptide(L)'
;MLLLMSISVLASCALSPEEQRAREEAKVRQQQALQVSLAKQCDEETAYLMKRHFDQDIGLTEKQQKEFKAEYTKKVNDPMFQACYKLALQNYMAEQQIRQMEIERQFYEDYPPYDLGRPIFRHRYWGYW
;
A
#
# COMPACT_ATOMS: atom_id res chain seq x y z
N MET A 1 25.80 45.50 6.86
CA MET A 1 24.57 45.12 6.12
C MET A 1 24.85 43.90 5.24
N LEU A 2 25.07 42.70 5.80
CA LEU A 2 25.27 41.46 5.02
C LEU A 2 24.84 40.17 5.76
N LEU A 3 24.23 40.29 6.95
CA LEU A 3 23.86 39.13 7.81
C LEU A 3 22.35 38.89 7.93
N LEU A 4 21.50 39.68 7.26
CA LEU A 4 20.04 39.61 7.37
C LEU A 4 19.35 38.95 6.16
N MET A 5 20.09 38.57 5.12
CA MET A 5 19.53 38.05 3.86
C MET A 5 19.47 36.50 3.77
N SER A 6 19.87 35.77 4.80
CA SER A 6 20.06 34.31 4.74
C SER A 6 18.95 33.47 5.41
N ILE A 7 17.86 34.06 5.90
CA ILE A 7 16.86 33.33 6.72
C ILE A 7 15.55 33.01 5.97
N SER A 8 15.33 33.54 4.76
CA SER A 8 13.99 33.56 4.16
C SER A 8 13.59 32.39 3.24
N VAL A 9 14.37 31.30 3.13
CA VAL A 9 14.15 30.28 2.06
C VAL A 9 13.53 28.95 2.55
N LEU A 10 13.12 28.82 3.82
CA LEU A 10 12.62 27.53 4.34
C LEU A 10 11.08 27.41 4.52
N ALA A 11 10.28 28.39 4.06
CA ALA A 11 8.85 28.45 4.40
C ALA A 11 7.86 27.95 3.33
N SER A 12 8.28 27.31 2.23
CA SER A 12 7.36 26.96 1.12
C SER A 12 7.19 25.47 0.80
N CYS A 13 7.59 24.56 1.69
CA CYS A 13 7.19 23.14 1.59
C CYS A 13 6.08 22.79 2.59
N ALA A 14 5.11 23.70 2.81
CA ALA A 14 3.87 23.36 3.49
C ALA A 14 2.80 23.16 2.41
N LEU A 15 2.52 21.90 2.05
CA LEU A 15 1.33 21.54 1.29
C LEU A 15 0.11 22.23 1.90
N SER A 16 -0.78 22.77 1.08
CA SER A 16 -1.96 23.43 1.60
C SER A 16 -2.84 22.42 2.36
N PRO A 17 -3.55 22.86 3.42
CA PRO A 17 -4.33 21.95 4.25
C PRO A 17 -5.44 21.23 3.47
N GLU A 18 -5.93 21.79 2.37
CA GLU A 18 -6.83 21.11 1.43
C GLU A 18 -6.13 20.01 0.61
N GLU A 19 -4.90 20.23 0.13
CA GLU A 19 -4.15 19.22 -0.61
C GLU A 19 -3.72 18.04 0.28
N GLN A 20 -3.40 18.30 1.55
CA GLN A 20 -3.08 17.25 2.51
C GLN A 20 -4.28 16.34 2.75
N ARG A 21 -5.46 16.92 2.98
CA ARG A 21 -6.71 16.17 3.16
C ARG A 21 -7.04 15.31 1.94
N ALA A 22 -6.92 15.86 0.73
CA ALA A 22 -7.15 15.11 -0.50
C ALA A 22 -6.19 13.91 -0.65
N ARG A 23 -4.92 14.05 -0.24
CA ARG A 23 -3.95 12.95 -0.25
C ARG A 23 -4.27 11.87 0.78
N GLU A 24 -4.69 12.27 1.97
CA GLU A 24 -5.09 11.34 3.03
C GLU A 24 -6.33 10.54 2.62
N GLU A 25 -7.34 11.20 2.06
CA GLU A 25 -8.52 10.53 1.51
C GLU A 25 -8.15 9.56 0.38
N ALA A 26 -7.22 9.95 -0.50
CA ALA A 26 -6.72 9.06 -1.55
C ALA A 26 -6.02 7.82 -0.97
N LYS A 27 -5.18 7.99 0.05
CA LYS A 27 -4.53 6.87 0.75
C LYS A 27 -5.55 5.94 1.41
N VAL A 28 -6.56 6.50 2.08
CA VAL A 28 -7.64 5.71 2.70
C VAL A 28 -8.40 4.92 1.63
N ARG A 29 -8.75 5.54 0.50
CA ARG A 29 -9.42 4.84 -0.61
C ARG A 29 -8.56 3.74 -1.22
N GLN A 30 -7.25 3.95 -1.35
CA GLN A 30 -6.32 2.91 -1.80
C GLN A 30 -6.27 1.73 -0.82
N GLN A 31 -6.21 2.01 0.48
CA GLN A 31 -6.23 0.97 1.52
C GLN A 31 -7.55 0.19 1.50
N GLN A 32 -8.69 0.87 1.36
CA GLN A 32 -10.00 0.23 1.23
C GLN A 32 -10.09 -0.66 -0.02
N ALA A 33 -9.62 -0.16 -1.17
CA ALA A 33 -9.57 -0.94 -2.41
C ALA A 33 -8.69 -2.19 -2.27
N LEU A 34 -7.54 -2.07 -1.59
CA LEU A 34 -6.69 -3.22 -1.28
C LEU A 34 -7.45 -4.24 -0.42
N GLN A 35 -8.11 -3.81 0.67
CA GLN A 35 -8.89 -4.71 1.53
C GLN A 35 -10.00 -5.44 0.75
N VAL A 36 -10.73 -4.72 -0.11
CA VAL A 36 -11.75 -5.35 -0.98
C VAL A 36 -11.11 -6.35 -1.94
N SER A 37 -9.96 -6.03 -2.54
CA SER A 37 -9.28 -6.92 -3.48
C SER A 37 -8.78 -8.21 -2.81
N LEU A 38 -8.29 -8.12 -1.58
CA LEU A 38 -7.87 -9.28 -0.79
C LEU A 38 -9.07 -10.11 -0.36
N ALA A 39 -10.15 -9.46 0.10
CA ALA A 39 -11.39 -10.14 0.46
C ALA A 39 -11.98 -10.91 -0.74
N LYS A 40 -11.88 -10.34 -1.96
CA LYS A 40 -12.39 -10.98 -3.18
C LYS A 40 -11.71 -12.32 -3.49
N GLN A 41 -10.46 -12.51 -3.08
CA GLN A 41 -9.77 -13.79 -3.25
C GLN A 41 -10.36 -14.90 -2.36
N CYS A 42 -11.09 -14.53 -1.31
CA CYS A 42 -11.65 -15.45 -0.33
C CYS A 42 -13.16 -15.65 -0.51
N ASP A 43 -13.91 -14.56 -0.63
CA ASP A 43 -15.36 -14.58 -0.77
C ASP A 43 -15.84 -13.32 -1.50
N GLU A 44 -16.41 -13.49 -2.69
CA GLU A 44 -16.80 -12.36 -3.55
C GLU A 44 -17.98 -11.57 -2.98
N GLU A 45 -18.91 -12.23 -2.29
CA GLU A 45 -20.08 -11.61 -1.67
C GLU A 45 -19.64 -10.69 -0.51
N THR A 46 -18.73 -11.16 0.34
CA THR A 46 -18.16 -10.41 1.46
C THR A 46 -17.35 -9.24 0.96
N ALA A 47 -16.58 -9.41 -0.12
CA ALA A 47 -15.87 -8.31 -0.77
C ALA A 47 -16.82 -7.22 -1.30
N TYR A 48 -17.95 -7.63 -1.89
CA TYR A 48 -19.00 -6.70 -2.32
C TYR A 48 -19.60 -5.93 -1.14
N LEU A 49 -19.92 -6.63 -0.04
CA LEU A 49 -20.43 -5.99 1.18
C LEU A 49 -19.40 -5.03 1.81
N MET A 50 -18.12 -5.40 1.84
CA MET A 50 -17.04 -4.51 2.29
C MET A 50 -16.93 -3.25 1.44
N LYS A 51 -17.02 -3.39 0.11
CA LYS A 51 -17.02 -2.23 -0.79
C LYS A 51 -18.20 -1.30 -0.50
N ARG A 52 -19.42 -1.83 -0.40
CA ARG A 52 -20.60 -1.04 -0.01
C ARG A 52 -20.46 -0.38 1.36
N HIS A 53 -19.85 -1.08 2.30
CA HIS A 53 -19.58 -0.53 3.63
C HIS A 53 -18.65 0.69 3.56
N PHE A 54 -17.61 0.64 2.73
CA PHE A 54 -16.66 1.75 2.55
C PHE A 54 -17.23 2.92 1.76
N ASP A 55 -18.07 2.64 0.77
CA ASP A 55 -18.73 3.68 -0.05
C ASP A 55 -19.82 4.45 0.74
N GLN A 56 -20.02 4.11 2.03
CA GLN A 56 -20.99 4.71 2.95
C GLN A 56 -22.37 4.83 2.31
N ASP A 57 -23.13 3.73 2.22
CA ASP A 57 -24.46 3.68 1.60
C ASP A 57 -25.35 4.90 1.93
N ILE A 58 -25.32 5.91 1.07
CA ILE A 58 -26.10 7.14 1.16
C ILE A 58 -27.52 6.81 0.70
N GLY A 59 -28.52 7.02 1.57
CA GLY A 59 -29.94 6.89 1.20
C GLY A 59 -30.63 5.59 1.63
N LEU A 60 -30.01 4.75 2.48
CA LEU A 60 -30.72 3.65 3.14
C LEU A 60 -31.64 4.19 4.24
N THR A 61 -32.82 3.60 4.35
CA THR A 61 -33.66 3.76 5.56
C THR A 61 -32.96 3.09 6.76
N GLU A 62 -33.32 3.51 7.98
CA GLU A 62 -32.74 2.96 9.21
C GLU A 62 -32.87 1.42 9.28
N LYS A 63 -34.00 0.88 8.83
CA LYS A 63 -34.25 -0.57 8.78
C LYS A 63 -33.27 -1.27 7.83
N GLN A 64 -33.11 -0.75 6.61
CA GLN A 64 -32.21 -1.35 5.62
C GLN A 64 -30.75 -1.23 6.05
N GLN A 65 -30.37 -0.14 6.74
CA GLN A 65 -29.03 0.00 7.29
C GLN A 65 -28.76 -1.03 8.40
N LYS A 66 -29.76 -1.33 9.22
CA LYS A 66 -29.64 -2.37 10.26
C LYS A 66 -29.51 -3.77 9.66
N GLU A 67 -30.32 -4.08 8.65
CA GLU A 67 -30.24 -5.35 7.92
C GLU A 67 -28.88 -5.53 7.24
N PHE A 68 -28.42 -4.51 6.52
CA PHE A 68 -27.09 -4.50 5.90
C PHE A 68 -25.97 -4.70 6.93
N LYS A 69 -25.99 -3.98 8.05
CA LYS A 69 -24.99 -4.12 9.13
C LYS A 69 -24.98 -5.54 9.69
N ALA A 70 -26.14 -6.16 9.88
CA ALA A 70 -26.24 -7.52 10.38
C ALA A 70 -25.63 -8.53 9.40
N GLU A 71 -25.96 -8.40 8.12
CA GLU A 71 -25.43 -9.26 7.05
C GLU A 71 -23.91 -9.10 6.90
N TYR A 72 -23.44 -7.86 6.80
CA TYR A 72 -22.02 -7.52 6.76
C TYR A 72 -21.26 -8.14 7.93
N THR A 73 -21.74 -7.90 9.16
CA THR A 73 -21.12 -8.40 10.39
C THR A 73 -21.08 -9.92 10.41
N LYS A 74 -22.14 -10.59 9.95
CA LYS A 74 -22.18 -12.05 9.88
C LYS A 74 -21.12 -12.60 8.94
N LYS A 75 -20.98 -12.01 7.74
CA LYS A 75 -20.04 -12.46 6.70
C LYS A 75 -18.59 -12.19 7.07
N VAL A 76 -18.26 -10.99 7.56
CA VAL A 76 -16.86 -10.67 7.94
C VAL A 76 -16.40 -11.39 9.20
N ASN A 77 -17.33 -11.87 10.03
CA ASN A 77 -17.02 -12.70 11.20
C ASN A 77 -17.11 -14.20 10.93
N ASP A 78 -17.32 -14.61 9.69
CA ASP A 78 -17.21 -16.01 9.34
C ASP A 78 -15.74 -16.48 9.55
N PRO A 79 -15.50 -17.56 10.32
CA PRO A 79 -14.15 -17.98 10.66
C PRO A 79 -13.34 -18.44 9.45
N MET A 80 -13.99 -18.99 8.40
CA MET A 80 -13.31 -19.37 7.17
C MET A 80 -12.90 -18.13 6.39
N PHE A 81 -13.78 -17.14 6.30
CA PHE A 81 -13.43 -15.85 5.70
C PHE A 81 -12.27 -15.18 6.44
N GLN A 82 -12.32 -15.09 7.78
CA GLN A 82 -11.25 -14.46 8.56
C GLN A 82 -9.90 -15.15 8.40
N ALA A 83 -9.88 -16.50 8.39
CA ALA A 83 -8.66 -17.26 8.17
C ALA A 83 -8.09 -17.03 6.77
N CYS A 84 -8.94 -17.10 5.73
CA CYS A 84 -8.51 -16.84 4.36
C CYS A 84 -8.02 -15.40 4.19
N TYR A 85 -8.76 -14.42 4.71
CA TYR A 85 -8.41 -13.01 4.59
C TYR A 85 -7.09 -12.69 5.28
N LYS A 86 -6.85 -13.27 6.47
CA LYS A 86 -5.57 -13.17 7.16
C LYS A 86 -4.42 -13.72 6.32
N LEU A 87 -4.61 -14.88 5.68
CA LEU A 87 -3.60 -15.47 4.81
C LEU A 87 -3.37 -14.61 3.56
N ALA A 88 -4.42 -14.13 2.91
CA ALA A 88 -4.31 -13.24 1.76
C ALA A 88 -3.51 -11.97 2.08
N LEU A 89 -3.76 -11.38 3.26
CA LEU A 89 -2.99 -10.24 3.75
C LEU A 89 -1.51 -10.61 3.99
N GLN A 90 -1.24 -11.77 4.61
CA GLN A 90 0.13 -12.24 4.82
C GLN A 90 0.89 -12.46 3.50
N ASN A 91 0.23 -13.05 2.51
CA ASN A 91 0.80 -13.25 1.18
C ASN A 91 1.11 -11.92 0.50
N TYR A 92 0.18 -10.96 0.54
CA TYR A 92 0.42 -9.62 0.01
C TYR A 92 1.63 -8.95 0.68
N MET A 93 1.74 -9.02 2.01
CA MET A 93 2.88 -8.43 2.72
C MET A 93 4.20 -9.11 2.34
N ALA A 94 4.21 -10.43 2.16
CA ALA A 94 5.38 -11.17 1.71
C ALA A 94 5.79 -10.76 0.27
N GLU A 95 4.83 -10.63 -0.65
CA GLU A 95 5.09 -10.15 -2.01
C GLU A 95 5.67 -8.74 -2.02
N GLN A 96 5.16 -7.85 -1.15
CA GLN A 96 5.74 -6.50 -1.02
C GLN A 96 7.18 -6.56 -0.53
N GLN A 97 7.50 -7.41 0.45
CA GLN A 97 8.87 -7.57 0.94
C GLN A 97 9.82 -8.08 -0.16
N ILE A 98 9.38 -9.08 -0.93
CA ILE A 98 10.15 -9.60 -2.07
C ILE A 98 10.41 -8.49 -3.10
N ARG A 99 9.37 -7.75 -3.47
CA ARG A 99 9.49 -6.62 -4.41
C ARG A 99 10.47 -5.56 -3.91
N GLN A 100 10.45 -5.23 -2.61
CA GLN A 100 11.40 -4.27 -2.05
C GLN A 100 12.84 -4.79 -2.11
N MET A 101 13.07 -6.06 -1.76
CA MET A 101 14.40 -6.68 -1.88
C MET A 101 14.90 -6.72 -3.33
N GLU A 102 14.02 -6.96 -4.30
CA GLU A 102 14.35 -6.92 -5.72
C GLU A 102 14.75 -5.51 -6.19
N ILE A 103 14.01 -4.49 -5.75
CA ILE A 103 14.32 -3.08 -6.04
C ILE A 103 15.67 -2.70 -5.42
N GLU A 104 15.90 -3.06 -4.16
CA GLU A 104 17.18 -2.81 -3.48
C GLU A 104 18.34 -3.50 -4.20
N ARG A 105 18.17 -4.78 -4.55
CA ARG A 105 19.18 -5.53 -5.30
C ARG A 105 19.49 -4.87 -6.65
N GLN A 106 18.47 -4.48 -7.41
CA GLN A 106 18.66 -3.77 -8.69
C GLN A 106 19.42 -2.46 -8.49
N PHE A 107 19.06 -1.69 -7.47
CA PHE A 107 19.75 -0.44 -7.13
C PHE A 107 21.23 -0.68 -6.81
N TYR A 108 21.57 -1.73 -6.07
CA TYR A 108 22.96 -2.08 -5.74
C TYR A 108 23.75 -2.73 -6.90
N GLU A 109 23.07 -3.42 -7.83
CA GLU A 109 23.70 -3.93 -9.05
C GLU A 109 24.02 -2.78 -10.04
N ASP A 110 23.14 -1.78 -10.17
CA ASP A 110 23.33 -0.62 -11.04
C ASP A 110 24.23 0.47 -10.44
N TYR A 111 24.20 0.64 -9.12
CA TYR A 111 25.04 1.56 -8.35
C TYR A 111 25.71 0.82 -7.19
N PRO A 112 26.81 0.07 -7.45
CA PRO A 112 27.56 -0.57 -6.39
C PRO A 112 28.05 0.50 -5.41
N PRO A 113 27.87 0.29 -4.09
CA PRO A 113 28.30 1.25 -3.10
C PRO A 113 29.83 1.34 -3.21
N TYR A 114 30.29 2.53 -3.56
CA TYR A 114 31.67 3.00 -3.73
C TYR A 114 32.75 1.98 -3.37
N ASP A 115 33.48 1.57 -4.41
CA ASP A 115 34.67 0.73 -4.38
C ASP A 115 35.71 1.25 -3.37
N LEU A 116 35.70 0.69 -2.15
CA LEU A 116 36.88 0.70 -1.27
C LEU A 116 37.85 -0.41 -1.70
N GLY A 117 38.45 -0.19 -2.87
CA GLY A 117 39.79 -0.63 -3.23
C GLY A 117 40.07 -2.13 -3.13
N ARG A 118 39.17 -3.00 -3.59
CA ARG A 118 39.57 -4.39 -3.86
C ARG A 118 39.48 -4.68 -5.35
N PRO A 119 40.61 -5.01 -6.02
CA PRO A 119 40.58 -5.39 -7.42
C PRO A 119 39.91 -6.76 -7.50
N ILE A 120 38.60 -6.78 -7.75
CA ILE A 120 37.94 -8.00 -8.18
C ILE A 120 38.32 -8.17 -9.64
N PHE A 121 39.36 -8.96 -9.88
CA PHE A 121 39.63 -9.56 -11.18
C PHE A 121 38.40 -10.39 -11.58
N ARG A 122 37.38 -9.74 -12.14
CA ARG A 122 36.33 -10.39 -12.90
C ARG A 122 37.01 -10.94 -14.15
N HIS A 123 37.44 -12.20 -14.09
CA HIS A 123 37.69 -12.97 -15.30
C HIS A 123 36.36 -13.15 -16.04
N ARG A 124 36.08 -12.15 -16.87
CA ARG A 124 35.13 -12.20 -17.95
C ARG A 124 35.73 -13.08 -19.04
N TYR A 125 35.33 -14.34 -19.07
CA TYR A 125 35.48 -15.18 -20.26
C TYR A 125 34.15 -15.86 -20.55
N TRP A 126 33.32 -15.16 -21.33
CA TRP A 126 32.39 -15.78 -22.25
C TRP A 126 33.05 -15.69 -23.63
N GLY A 127 33.41 -16.83 -24.21
CA GLY A 127 34.07 -16.88 -25.51
C GLY A 127 34.27 -18.32 -25.99
N TYR A 128 33.36 -18.72 -26.89
CA TYR A 128 33.46 -19.79 -27.89
C TYR A 128 33.12 -21.25 -27.51
N TRP A 129 32.21 -21.77 -28.35
CA TRP A 129 31.70 -23.14 -28.58
C TRP A 129 30.51 -23.57 -27.74
#